data_AF-A0A938D963-F1
#
_entry.id   AF-A0A938D963-F1
#
_cell.length_a   1.000
_cell.length_b   1.000
_cell.length_c   1.000
_cell.angle_alpha   90.00
_cell.angle_beta   90.00
_cell.angle_gamma   90.00
#
_symmetry.space_group_name_H-M   'P 1'
#
loop_
_entity.id
_entity.type
_entity.pdbx_description
1 polymer ?
#
loop_
_entity_poly.entity_id
_entity_poly.type
_entity_poly.pdbx_seq_one_letter_code
_entity_poly.pdbx_strand_id
1 'polypeptide(L)' 'MAAQAVEIIEVETDRVGCDGGGGALGHPKVYLNLGKDGQVDCPYCGRRYVMKAGAKSGEHH' A
#
# COMPACT_ATOMS: atom_id res chain seq x y z
N MET A 1 -3.29 19.93 -14.17
CA MET A 1 -3.67 18.81 -13.28
C MET A 1 -3.25 17.52 -13.95
N ALA A 2 -2.14 16.91 -13.55
CA ALA A 2 -1.72 15.63 -14.09
C ALA A 2 -2.38 14.53 -13.26
N ALA A 3 -3.28 13.77 -13.88
CA ALA A 3 -3.76 12.51 -13.35
C ALA A 3 -2.59 11.52 -13.44
N GLN A 4 -1.69 11.60 -12.46
CA GLN A 4 -0.61 10.64 -12.28
C GLN A 4 -1.29 9.27 -12.17
N ALA A 5 -1.01 8.36 -13.11
CA ALA A 5 -1.52 7.00 -13.06
C ALA A 5 -1.00 6.35 -11.78
N VAL A 6 -1.84 6.36 -10.73
CA VAL A 6 -1.53 5.76 -9.44
C VAL A 6 -1.40 4.26 -9.70
N GLU A 7 -0.21 3.71 -9.49
CA GLU A 7 0.01 2.28 -9.67
C GLU A 7 -0.68 1.55 -8.49
N ILE A 8 -1.72 0.78 -8.80
CA ILE A 8 -2.52 0.06 -7.81
C ILE A 8 -1.85 -1.29 -7.53
N ILE A 9 -1.51 -1.53 -6.26
CA ILE A 9 -0.91 -2.77 -5.78
C ILE A 9 -1.91 -3.47 -4.86
N GLU A 10 -2.32 -4.66 -5.26
CA GLU A 10 -3.20 -5.48 -4.45
C GLU A 10 -2.42 -6.22 -3.36
N VAL A 11 -2.89 -6.13 -2.12
CA VAL A 11 -2.26 -6.72 -0.95
C VAL A 11 -3.24 -7.61 -0.19
N GLU A 12 -2.70 -8.55 0.58
CA GLU A 12 -3.48 -9.54 1.32
C GLU A 12 -3.65 -9.16 2.80
N THR A 13 -3.01 -8.07 3.23
CA THR A 13 -2.95 -7.61 4.62
C THR A 13 -3.32 -6.14 4.71
N ASP A 14 -3.90 -5.73 5.84
CA ASP A 14 -4.17 -4.32 6.13
C ASP A 14 -2.90 -3.52 6.44
N ARG A 15 -1.79 -4.20 6.75
CA ARG A 15 -0.48 -3.60 6.95
C ARG A 15 0.47 -3.92 5.80
N VAL A 16 1.00 -2.88 5.18
CA VAL A 16 1.94 -3.00 4.05
C VAL A 16 3.21 -2.22 4.36
N GLY A 17 4.35 -2.89 4.23
CA GLY A 17 5.66 -2.22 4.22
C GLY A 17 5.97 -1.74 2.81
N CYS A 18 6.07 -0.43 2.61
CA CYS A 18 6.52 0.17 1.37
C CYS A 18 7.97 0.64 1.53
N ASP A 19 8.89 0.09 0.74
CA ASP A 19 10.32 0.43 0.72
C ASP A 19 10.76 1.21 -0.53
N GLY A 20 9.82 1.75 -1.31
CA GLY A 20 10.18 2.48 -2.52
C GLY A 20 10.51 1.63 -3.75
N GLY A 21 10.44 0.29 -3.65
CA GLY A 21 10.74 -0.61 -4.77
C GLY A 21 12.23 -0.89 -4.96
N GLY A 22 13.02 -0.84 -3.88
CA GLY A 22 14.43 -1.29 -3.85
C GLY A 22 15.44 -0.52 -4.70
N GLY A 23 15.06 0.59 -5.35
CA GLY A 23 15.95 1.39 -6.20
C GLY A 23 16.67 2.53 -5.44
N ALA A 24 17.71 3.10 -6.06
CA ALA A 24 18.46 4.25 -5.53
C ALA A 24 17.63 5.54 -5.33
N LEU A 25 16.41 5.59 -5.90
CA LEU A 25 15.43 6.68 -5.74
C LEU A 25 14.27 6.29 -4.82
N GLY A 26 14.34 5.14 -4.15
CA GLY A 26 13.34 4.71 -3.18
C GLY A 26 13.37 5.53 -1.89
N HIS A 27 12.27 5.49 -1.14
CA HIS A 27 12.18 6.08 0.21
C HIS A 27 12.49 5.03 1.29
N PRO A 28 12.80 5.45 2.53
CA PRO A 28 12.96 4.52 3.65
C PRO A 28 11.72 3.64 3.84
N LYS A 29 11.91 2.43 4.37
CA LYS A 29 10.81 1.50 4.64
C LYS A 29 9.79 2.13 5.60
N VAL A 30 8.59 2.39 5.11
CA VAL A 30 7.45 2.88 5.90
C VAL A 30 6.35 1.85 5.94
N TYR A 31 5.58 1.84 7.02
CA TYR A 31 4.43 0.95 7.18
C TYR A 31 3.15 1.74 6.97
N LEU A 32 2.38 1.35 5.97
CA LEU A 32 1.08 1.91 5.64
C LEU A 32 0.00 0.97 6.18
N ASN A 33 -1.04 1.54 6.81
CA ASN A 33 -2.19 0.78 7.28
C ASN A 33 -3.38 1.14 6.36
N LEU A 34 -3.95 0.14 5.69
CA LEU A 34 -5.12 0.23 4.83
C LEU A 34 -6.41 0.39 5.64
N GLY A 35 -6.37 0.03 6.93
CA GLY A 35 -7.49 0.22 7.85
C GLY A 35 -8.76 -0.49 7.38
N LYS A 36 -9.91 0.10 7.71
CA LYS A 36 -11.24 -0.45 7.36
C LYS A 36 -11.61 -0.20 5.90
N ASP A 37 -11.09 0.88 5.31
CA ASP A 37 -11.29 1.23 3.90
C ASP A 37 -10.63 0.22 2.96
N GLY A 38 -9.65 -0.55 3.45
CA GLY A 38 -8.97 -1.54 2.64
C GLY A 38 -8.16 -0.92 1.51
N GLN A 39 -7.77 0.34 1.62
CA GLN A 39 -6.90 1.00 0.66
C GLN A 39 -6.09 2.13 1.31
N VAL A 40 -4.86 2.35 0.85
CA VAL A 40 -4.01 3.45 1.31
C VAL A 40 -3.05 3.90 0.22
N ASP A 41 -2.83 5.20 0.11
CA ASP A 41 -1.89 5.81 -0.81
C ASP A 41 -0.53 6.05 -0.14
N CYS A 42 0.56 5.62 -0.78
CA CYS A 42 1.90 5.92 -0.31
C CYS A 42 2.29 7.36 -0.71
N PRO A 43 2.56 8.27 0.25
CA PRO A 43 2.87 9.67 -0.05
C PRO A 43 4.23 9.87 -0.74
N TYR A 44 5.07 8.83 -0.76
CA TYR A 44 6.40 8.88 -1.36
C TYR A 44 6.41 8.31 -2.79
N CYS A 45 5.91 7.08 -2.96
CA CYS A 45 5.86 6.44 -4.27
C CYS A 45 4.70 6.93 -5.15
N GLY A 46 3.65 7.49 -4.54
CA GLY A 46 2.38 7.72 -5.25
C GLY A 46 1.72 6.42 -5.72
N ARG A 47 1.97 5.30 -5.02
CA ARG A 47 1.35 4.00 -5.27
C ARG A 47 0.15 3.82 -4.36
N ARG A 48 -0.92 3.21 -4.86
CA ARG A 48 -2.12 2.90 -4.07
C ARG A 48 -2.12 1.43 -3.72
N TYR A 49 -2.10 1.10 -2.44
CA TYR A 49 -2.27 -0.26 -1.96
C TYR A 49 -3.74 -0.54 -1.70
N VAL A 50 -4.27 -1.65 -2.19
CA VAL A 50 -5.68 -2.05 -2.03
C VAL A 50 -5.74 -3.48 -1.54
N MET A 51 -6.60 -3.77 -0.57
CA MET A 51 -6.83 -5.12 -0.08
C MET A 51 -7.57 -5.94 -1.13
N LYS A 52 -7.08 -7.15 -1.38
CA LYS A 52 -7.79 -8.12 -2.22
C LYS A 52 -9.16 -8.45 -1.63
N ALA A 53 -10.13 -8.69 -2.49
CA ALA A 53 -11.44 -9.19 -2.08
C ALA A 53 -11.27 -10.58 -1.41
N GLY A 54 -11.28 -10.61 -0.07
CA GLY A 54 -10.99 -11.80 0.73
C GLY A 54 -9.72 -11.73 1.58
N ALA A 55 -8.98 -10.62 1.54
CA ALA A 55 -7.89 -10.33 2.46
C ALA A 55 -8.42 -10.29 3.90
N LYS A 56 -7.88 -11.15 4.78
CA LYS A 56 -8.33 -11.29 6.16
C LYS A 56 -7.82 -10.11 6.99
N SER A 57 -8.60 -9.04 7.06
CA SER A 57 -8.40 -7.98 8.05
C SER A 57 -8.81 -8.51 9.44
N GLY A 58 -7.91 -9.27 10.06
CA GLY A 58 -8.06 -9.77 11.43
C GLY A 58 -8.74 -11.14 11.54
N GLU A 59 -7.94 -12.19 11.59
CA GLU A 59 -8.24 -13.41 12.35
C GLU A 59 -6.96 -13.76 13.10
N HIS A 60 -6.79 -13.15 14.27
CA HIS A 60 -5.80 -13.57 15.24
C HIS A 60 -6.57 -14.50 16.20
N HIS A 61 -6.44 -15.80 15.97
CA HIS A 61 -6.96 -16.84 16.88
C HIS A 61 -6.27 -16.78 18.24
#